data_AF-A0A832V3G9-F1
#
_entry.id   AF-A0A832V3G9-F1
#
_cell.length_a   1.000
_cell.length_b   1.000
_cell.length_c   1.000
_cell.angle_alpha   90.00
_cell.angle_beta   90.00
_cell.angle_gamma   90.00
#
_symmetry.space_group_name_H-M   'P 1'
#
loop_
_entity.id
_entity.type
_entity.pdbx_description
1 polymer ?
#
loop_
_entity_poly.entity_id
_entity_poly.type
_entity_poly.pdbx_seq_one_letter_code
_entity_poly.pdbx_strand_id
1 'polypeptide(L)'
;MNKIPSKVRLVLKDLNQDDSELAELCISRVTELLQSSGCSDARSWATNILPMVLGEMAEVEEAGDLDEWLLDLDGAEYEVVFGVQQVFSEIQDKLAKRSPEDIRDTLIYSIEKTLSEIDRVRYQRLYG
;
A
#
# COMPACT_ATOMS: atom_id res chain seq x y z
N MET A 1 -16.54 -6.93 -14.51
CA MET A 1 -16.00 -7.17 -13.15
C MET A 1 -14.68 -7.90 -13.31
N ASN A 2 -13.57 -7.21 -13.14
CA ASN A 2 -12.26 -7.87 -13.12
C ASN A 2 -12.26 -8.86 -11.97
N LYS A 3 -12.07 -10.14 -12.27
CA LYS A 3 -12.02 -11.17 -11.23
C LYS A 3 -10.78 -10.92 -10.39
N ILE A 4 -10.94 -10.85 -9.06
CA ILE A 4 -9.82 -10.76 -8.14
C ILE A 4 -8.87 -11.95 -8.42
N PRO A 5 -7.55 -11.71 -8.62
CA PRO A 5 -6.60 -12.78 -8.85
C PRO A 5 -6.69 -13.88 -7.78
N SER A 6 -6.46 -15.14 -8.16
CA SER A 6 -6.53 -16.27 -7.22
C SER A 6 -5.55 -16.11 -6.05
N LYS A 7 -4.32 -15.66 -6.31
CA LYS A 7 -3.30 -15.40 -5.29
C LYS A 7 -3.75 -14.37 -4.26
N VAL A 8 -4.25 -13.21 -4.73
CA VAL A 8 -4.81 -12.14 -3.90
C VAL A 8 -5.94 -12.67 -3.00
N ARG A 9 -6.90 -13.39 -3.57
CA ARG A 9 -8.00 -13.99 -2.78
C ARG A 9 -7.52 -14.95 -1.69
N LEU A 10 -6.46 -15.71 -1.95
CA LEU A 10 -5.92 -16.66 -1.00
C LEU A 10 -5.20 -15.97 0.16
N VAL A 11 -4.45 -14.90 -0.12
CA VAL A 11 -3.79 -14.09 0.92
C VAL A 11 -4.82 -13.37 1.78
N LEU A 12 -5.77 -12.66 1.16
CA LEU A 12 -6.87 -11.98 1.87
C LEU A 12 -7.66 -12.96 2.75
N LYS A 13 -7.95 -14.15 2.24
CA LYS A 13 -8.61 -15.21 3.03
C LYS A 13 -7.77 -15.67 4.22
N ASP A 14 -6.47 -15.87 4.03
CA ASP A 14 -5.57 -16.28 5.12
C ASP A 14 -5.41 -15.19 6.19
N LEU A 15 -5.44 -13.91 5.78
CA LEU A 15 -5.44 -12.75 6.68
C LEU A 15 -6.78 -12.51 7.37
N ASN A 16 -7.86 -13.09 6.84
CA ASN A 16 -9.22 -12.75 7.22
C ASN A 16 -9.47 -11.22 7.10
N GLN A 17 -9.04 -10.65 5.99
CA GLN A 17 -9.23 -9.23 5.65
C GLN A 17 -9.76 -9.08 4.23
N ASP A 18 -10.46 -7.98 3.95
CA ASP A 18 -10.79 -7.54 2.60
C ASP A 18 -9.82 -6.49 2.03
N ASP A 19 -10.02 -6.11 0.76
CA ASP A 19 -9.17 -5.13 0.07
C ASP A 19 -9.15 -3.77 0.79
N SER A 20 -10.30 -3.32 1.31
CA SER A 20 -10.43 -2.02 1.96
C SER A 20 -9.75 -1.99 3.32
N GLU A 21 -9.86 -3.07 4.09
CA GLU A 21 -9.20 -3.20 5.38
C GLU A 21 -7.68 -3.21 5.22
N LEU A 22 -7.16 -3.90 4.21
CA LEU A 22 -5.73 -3.95 3.93
C LEU A 22 -5.20 -2.60 3.43
N ALA A 23 -5.94 -1.95 2.53
CA ALA A 23 -5.60 -0.62 2.04
C ALA A 23 -5.62 0.43 3.15
N GLU A 24 -6.63 0.41 4.02
CA GLU A 24 -6.75 1.35 5.16
C GLU A 24 -5.61 1.14 6.17
N LEU A 25 -5.13 -0.09 6.35
CA LEU A 25 -3.96 -0.36 7.19
C LEU A 25 -2.71 0.36 6.67
N CYS A 26 -2.43 0.26 5.36
CA CYS A 26 -1.31 0.98 4.74
C CYS A 26 -1.49 2.50 4.79
N ILE A 27 -2.68 2.99 4.42
CA ILE A 27 -2.98 4.44 4.45
C ILE A 27 -2.82 4.99 5.86
N SER A 28 -3.30 4.27 6.87
CA SER A 28 -3.18 4.70 8.28
C SER A 28 -1.73 4.73 8.73
N ARG A 29 -0.95 3.68 8.43
CA ARG A 29 0.48 3.64 8.80
C ARG A 29 1.27 4.78 8.19
N VAL A 30 1.09 5.02 6.89
CA VAL A 30 1.76 6.13 6.20
C VAL A 30 1.29 7.48 6.74
N THR A 31 0.00 7.62 7.03
CA THR A 31 -0.55 8.85 7.64
C THR A 31 0.10 9.14 8.98
N GLU A 32 0.25 8.14 9.85
CA GLU A 32 0.87 8.28 11.18
C GLU A 32 2.33 8.75 11.07
N LEU A 33 3.10 8.15 10.15
CA LEU A 33 4.50 8.54 9.92
C LEU A 33 4.60 9.98 9.41
N LEU A 34 3.83 10.33 8.39
CA LEU A 34 3.76 11.69 7.85
C LEU A 34 3.35 12.72 8.91
N GLN A 35 2.39 12.39 9.78
CA GLN A 35 1.98 13.27 10.88
C GLN A 35 3.11 13.46 11.90
N SER A 36 3.84 12.38 12.23
CA SER A 36 4.95 12.44 13.18
C SER A 36 6.09 13.36 12.72
N SER A 37 6.20 13.55 11.40
CA SER A 37 7.17 14.45 10.76
C SER A 37 6.64 15.85 10.44
N GLY A 38 5.42 16.15 10.88
CA GLY A 38 4.85 17.50 10.81
C GLY A 38 3.95 17.75 9.59
N CYS A 39 3.55 16.72 8.84
CA CYS A 39 2.60 16.88 7.74
C CYS A 39 1.17 17.06 8.26
N SER A 40 0.62 18.27 8.16
CA SER A 40 -0.75 18.59 8.60
C SER A 40 -1.84 17.90 7.76
N ASP A 41 -1.55 17.63 6.49
CA ASP A 41 -2.49 17.04 5.52
C ASP A 41 -2.14 15.58 5.18
N ALA A 42 -1.44 14.89 6.10
CA ALA A 42 -0.86 13.56 5.92
C ALA A 42 -1.78 12.53 5.25
N ARG A 43 -3.05 12.45 5.64
CA ARG A 43 -3.99 11.48 5.05
C ARG A 43 -4.27 11.79 3.59
N SER A 44 -4.47 13.06 3.24
CA SER A 44 -4.67 13.45 1.84
C SER A 44 -3.40 13.16 1.02
N TRP A 45 -2.24 13.47 1.59
CA TRP A 45 -0.95 13.25 0.97
C TRP A 45 -0.71 11.75 0.71
N ALA A 46 -0.88 10.92 1.75
CA ALA A 46 -0.79 9.46 1.68
C ALA A 46 -1.66 8.88 0.55
N THR A 47 -2.94 9.26 0.47
CA THR A 47 -3.84 8.73 -0.57
C THR A 47 -3.46 9.15 -2.00
N ASN A 48 -2.76 10.26 -2.17
CA ASN A 48 -2.35 10.76 -3.49
C ASN A 48 -0.98 10.21 -3.92
N ILE A 49 -0.06 10.01 -2.98
CA ILE A 49 1.33 9.58 -3.27
C ILE A 49 1.45 8.04 -3.35
N LEU A 50 0.64 7.30 -2.57
CA LEU A 50 0.70 5.84 -2.50
C LEU A 50 0.67 5.14 -3.87
N PRO A 51 -0.20 5.51 -4.83
CA PRO A 51 -0.20 4.86 -6.14
C PRO A 51 1.14 4.96 -6.89
N MET A 52 1.82 6.11 -6.80
CA MET A 52 3.10 6.31 -7.47
C MET A 52 4.20 5.48 -6.79
N VAL A 53 4.26 5.56 -5.46
CA VAL A 53 5.22 4.79 -4.66
C VAL A 53 5.05 3.29 -4.86
N LEU A 54 3.83 2.77 -4.94
CA LEU A 54 3.60 1.35 -5.16
C LEU A 54 4.07 0.88 -6.54
N GLY A 55 3.97 1.74 -7.56
CA GLY A 55 4.52 1.48 -8.88
C GLY A 55 6.04 1.39 -8.86
N GLU A 56 6.71 2.37 -8.23
CA GLU A 56 8.17 2.39 -8.09
C GLU A 56 8.68 1.23 -7.22
N MET A 57 8.00 0.94 -6.11
CA MET A 57 8.29 -0.22 -5.24
C MET A 57 8.28 -1.53 -6.01
N ALA A 58 7.28 -1.73 -6.87
CA ALA A 58 7.17 -2.95 -7.67
C ALA A 58 8.38 -3.12 -8.61
N GLU A 59 8.83 -2.04 -9.25
CA GLU A 59 9.97 -2.05 -10.16
C GLU A 59 11.31 -2.26 -9.42
N VAL A 60 11.52 -1.55 -8.30
CA VAL A 60 12.76 -1.62 -7.50
C VAL A 60 12.94 -2.99 -6.86
N GLU A 61 11.88 -3.59 -6.31
CA GLU A 61 11.98 -4.91 -5.70
C GLU A 61 12.20 -6.04 -6.71
N GLU A 62 11.70 -5.91 -7.94
CA GLU A 62 12.00 -6.85 -9.02
C GLU A 62 13.49 -6.82 -9.41
N ALA A 63 14.16 -5.67 -9.22
CA ALA A 63 15.61 -5.54 -9.40
C ALA A 63 16.43 -6.03 -8.20
N GLY A 64 15.82 -6.09 -7.00
CA GLY A 64 16.46 -6.54 -5.76
C GLY A 64 17.10 -5.42 -4.93
N ASP A 65 16.74 -4.16 -5.17
CA ASP A 65 17.46 -2.98 -4.66
C ASP A 65 16.63 -2.10 -3.70
N LEU A 66 15.62 -2.66 -3.03
CA LEU A 66 14.72 -1.88 -2.15
C LEU A 66 15.45 -1.23 -0.97
N ASP A 67 16.37 -1.95 -0.34
CA ASP A 67 17.15 -1.41 0.77
C ASP A 67 18.03 -0.25 0.31
N GLU A 68 18.55 -0.29 -0.93
CA GLU A 68 19.33 0.81 -1.52
C GLU A 68 18.43 2.00 -1.81
N TRP A 69 17.25 1.77 -2.41
CA TRP A 69 16.29 2.83 -2.65
C TRP A 69 15.87 3.54 -1.37
N LEU A 70 15.59 2.80 -0.29
CA LEU A 70 15.26 3.39 1.01
C LEU A 70 16.35 4.31 1.58
N LEU A 71 17.63 4.07 1.27
CA LEU A 71 18.74 4.92 1.70
C LEU A 71 18.81 6.24 0.93
N ASP A 72 18.28 6.27 -0.28
CA ASP A 72 18.27 7.45 -1.16
C ASP A 72 17.06 8.37 -0.90
N LEU A 73 16.04 7.88 -0.20
CA LEU A 73 14.83 8.65 0.11
C LEU A 73 15.02 9.55 1.34
N ASP A 74 14.41 10.73 1.30
CA ASP A 74 14.36 11.65 2.43
C ASP A 74 12.95 12.13 2.78
N GLY A 75 12.80 12.57 4.04
CA GLY A 75 11.56 13.13 4.58
C GLY A 75 10.31 12.28 4.29
N ALA A 76 9.36 12.91 3.59
CA ALA A 76 8.04 12.32 3.35
C ALA A 76 8.08 11.12 2.38
N GLU A 77 9.05 11.07 1.47
CA GLU A 77 9.19 9.95 0.53
C GLU A 77 9.62 8.69 1.28
N TYR A 78 10.62 8.84 2.16
CA TYR A 78 11.07 7.77 3.06
C TYR A 78 9.91 7.26 3.93
N GLU A 79 9.14 8.17 4.54
CA GLU A 79 8.03 7.80 5.43
C GLU A 79 6.94 6.99 4.74
N VAL A 80 6.64 7.32 3.48
CA VAL A 80 5.64 6.59 2.70
C VAL A 80 6.15 5.18 2.40
N VAL A 81 7.35 5.06 1.83
CA VAL A 81 7.91 3.76 1.44
C VAL A 81 8.12 2.88 2.67
N PHE A 82 8.69 3.45 3.73
CA PHE A 82 8.89 2.76 4.99
C PHE A 82 7.57 2.31 5.63
N GLY A 83 6.54 3.15 5.60
CA GLY A 83 5.22 2.80 6.13
C GLY A 83 4.58 1.61 5.42
N VAL A 84 4.67 1.56 4.09
CA VAL A 84 4.19 0.41 3.30
C VAL A 84 5.02 -0.84 3.64
N GLN A 85 6.35 -0.72 3.72
CA GLN A 85 7.23 -1.85 4.06
C GLN A 85 7.01 -2.41 5.47
N GLN A 86 6.66 -1.57 6.44
CA GLN A 86 6.31 -2.06 7.77
C GLN A 86 5.04 -2.93 7.75
N VAL A 87 4.00 -2.50 7.01
CA VAL A 87 2.77 -3.29 6.88
C VAL A 87 3.05 -4.61 6.14
N PHE A 88 3.88 -4.55 5.10
CA PHE A 88 4.35 -5.75 4.41
C PHE A 88 5.01 -6.74 5.36
N SER A 89 5.98 -6.27 6.16
CA SER A 89 6.71 -7.08 7.13
C SER A 89 5.77 -7.69 8.18
N GLU A 90 4.82 -6.92 8.71
CA GLU A 90 3.82 -7.41 9.66
C GLU A 90 2.93 -8.53 9.10
N ILE A 91 2.60 -8.46 7.81
CA ILE A 91 1.83 -9.50 7.13
C ILE A 91 2.69 -10.72 6.84
N GLN A 92 3.94 -10.52 6.43
CA GLN A 92 4.90 -11.59 6.20
C GLN A 92 5.12 -12.43 7.46
N ASP A 93 5.24 -11.80 8.62
CA ASP A 93 5.35 -12.48 9.90
C ASP A 93 4.09 -13.32 10.22
N LYS A 94 2.89 -12.80 9.92
CA LYS A 94 1.62 -13.51 10.11
C LYS A 94 1.43 -14.65 9.12
N LEU A 95 1.93 -14.50 7.91
CA LEU A 95 1.74 -15.40 6.78
C LEU A 95 3.03 -16.06 6.31
N ALA A 96 3.87 -16.53 7.24
CA ALA A 96 5.17 -17.13 6.92
C ALA A 96 5.14 -18.30 5.90
N LYS A 97 3.95 -18.89 5.64
CA LYS A 97 3.72 -19.93 4.62
C LYS A 97 3.48 -19.39 3.19
N ARG A 98 3.28 -18.08 3.02
CA ARG A 98 3.04 -17.41 1.73
C ARG A 98 4.35 -16.85 1.18
N SER A 99 4.47 -16.76 -0.14
CA SER A 99 5.62 -16.10 -0.73
C SER A 99 5.56 -14.59 -0.45
N PRO A 100 6.72 -13.93 -0.25
CA PRO A 100 6.81 -12.47 -0.16
C PRO A 100 6.12 -11.78 -1.34
N GLU A 101 6.33 -12.30 -2.55
CA GLU A 101 5.71 -11.81 -3.79
C GLU A 101 4.17 -11.85 -3.74
N ASP A 102 3.56 -12.94 -3.26
CA ASP A 102 2.10 -13.05 -3.17
C ASP A 102 1.51 -12.02 -2.18
N ILE A 103 2.20 -11.79 -1.07
CA ILE A 103 1.78 -10.81 -0.05
C ILE A 103 1.86 -9.40 -0.64
N ARG A 104 2.97 -9.07 -1.28
CA ARG A 104 3.20 -7.77 -1.91
C ARG A 104 2.16 -7.48 -2.98
N ASP A 105 1.97 -8.41 -3.91
CA ASP A 105 1.00 -8.24 -4.99
C ASP A 105 -0.41 -8.08 -4.46
N THR A 106 -0.71 -8.69 -3.32
CA THR A 106 -1.98 -8.51 -2.61
C THR A 106 -2.09 -7.10 -2.04
N LEU A 107 -1.06 -6.58 -1.38
CA LEU A 107 -1.04 -5.22 -0.86
C LEU A 107 -1.21 -4.18 -1.97
N ILE A 108 -0.39 -4.28 -3.04
CA ILE A 108 -0.47 -3.37 -4.19
C ILE A 108 -1.87 -3.40 -4.77
N TYR A 109 -2.39 -4.60 -5.08
CA TYR A 109 -3.73 -4.76 -5.65
C TYR A 109 -4.82 -4.15 -4.77
N SER A 110 -4.81 -4.43 -3.46
CA SER A 110 -5.83 -3.96 -2.53
C SER A 110 -5.80 -2.44 -2.39
N ILE A 111 -4.60 -1.83 -2.30
CA ILE A 111 -4.46 -0.37 -2.21
C ILE A 111 -4.94 0.31 -3.51
N GLU A 112 -4.45 -0.13 -4.68
CA GLU A 112 -4.83 0.45 -5.97
C GLU A 112 -6.34 0.38 -6.20
N LYS A 113 -6.93 -0.77 -5.89
CA LYS A 113 -8.37 -0.98 -6.03
C LYS A 113 -9.16 -0.04 -5.13
N THR A 114 -8.81 0.04 -3.84
CA THR A 114 -9.53 0.89 -2.88
C THR A 114 -9.39 2.38 -3.24
N LEU A 115 -8.21 2.83 -3.64
CA LEU A 115 -8.00 4.22 -4.08
C LEU A 115 -8.80 4.54 -5.35
N SER A 116 -8.86 3.63 -6.33
CA SER A 116 -9.70 3.80 -7.53
C SER A 116 -11.18 3.91 -7.19
N GLU A 117 -11.66 3.14 -6.22
CA GLU A 117 -13.05 3.22 -5.74
C GLU A 117 -13.33 4.56 -5.03
N ILE A 118 -12.41 5.06 -4.21
CA ILE A 118 -12.50 6.38 -3.57
C ILE A 118 -12.60 7.49 -4.62
N ASP A 119 -11.75 7.47 -5.63
CA ASP A 119 -11.75 8.48 -6.70
C ASP A 119 -13.03 8.44 -7.53
N ARG A 120 -13.55 7.24 -7.81
CA ARG A 120 -14.85 7.09 -8.46
C ARG A 120 -15.97 7.69 -7.63
N VAL A 121 -15.99 7.47 -6.31
CA VAL A 121 -16.98 8.07 -5.41
C VAL A 121 -16.84 9.59 -5.36
N ARG A 122 -15.61 10.12 -5.32
CA ARG A 122 -15.34 11.57 -5.37
C ARG A 122 -15.88 12.17 -6.67
N TYR A 123 -15.57 11.56 -7.81
CA TYR A 123 -16.04 12.00 -9.12
C TYR A 123 -17.57 12.01 -9.20
N GLN A 124 -18.23 10.93 -8.75
CA GLN A 124 -19.69 10.85 -8.70
C GLN A 124 -20.32 11.92 -7.81
N ARG A 125 -19.71 12.27 -6.68
CA ARG A 125 -20.23 13.34 -5.80
C ARG A 125 -20.08 14.73 -6.41
N LEU A 126 -19.04 14.97 -7.20
CA LEU A 126 -18.74 16.29 -7.78
C LEU A 126 -19.45 16.54 -9.12
N TYR A 127 -19.72 15.48 -9.88
CA TYR A 127 -20.18 15.59 -11.28
C TYR A 127 -21.38 14.69 -11.62
N GLY A 128 -21.84 13.86 -10.68
CA GLY A 128 -22.92 12.88 -10.88
C GLY A 128 -24.28 13.31 -10.35
#